data_AF-A0A7V4JM88-F1
#
_entry.id   AF-A0A7V4JM88-F1
#
_cell.length_a   1.000
_cell.length_b   1.000
_cell.length_c   1.000
_cell.angle_alpha   90.00
_cell.angle_beta   90.00
_cell.angle_gamma   90.00
#
_symmetry.space_group_name_H-M   'P 1'
#
loop_
_entity.id
_entity.type
_entity.pdbx_description
1 polymer ?
#
loop_
_entity_poly.entity_id
_entity_poly.type
_entity_poly.pdbx_seq_one_letter_code
_entity_poly.pdbx_strand_id
1 'polypeptide(L)' 'PSIMKASGRGEYDPIESNATPEGRAYNRRVDIYISVSE' A
#
# COMPACT_ATOMS: atom_id res chain seq x y z
N PRO A 1 -10.40 -5.57 18.29
CA PRO A 1 -10.39 -5.02 16.91
C PRO A 1 -10.76 -6.11 15.88
N SER A 2 -12.02 -6.15 15.41
CA SER A 2 -12.52 -7.19 14.50
C SER A 2 -12.81 -6.71 13.06
N ILE A 3 -12.99 -5.39 12.86
CA ILE A 3 -13.42 -4.81 11.58
C ILE A 3 -12.27 -4.27 10.70
N MET A 4 -11.04 -4.25 11.22
CA MET A 4 -9.88 -3.72 10.51
C MET A 4 -8.67 -4.64 10.66
N LYS A 5 -7.94 -4.83 9.55
CA LYS A 5 -6.64 -5.49 9.50
C LYS A 5 -5.65 -4.54 8.82
N ALA A 6 -4.41 -4.52 9.30
CA ALA A 6 -3.33 -3.74 8.71
C ALA A 6 -2.15 -4.66 8.37
N SER A 7 -1.54 -4.44 7.20
CA SER A 7 -0.35 -5.16 6.75
C SER A 7 0.63 -4.20 6.07
N GLY A 8 1.90 -4.26 6.41
CA GLY A 8 2.96 -3.50 5.73
C GLY A 8 3.52 -4.30 4.54
N ARG A 9 3.69 -3.64 3.39
CA ARG A 9 4.29 -4.22 2.17
C ARG A 9 5.68 -3.70 1.83
N GLY A 10 6.17 -2.69 2.57
CA GLY A 10 7.50 -2.11 2.35
C GLY A 10 7.71 -1.70 0.90
N GLU A 11 8.84 -2.13 0.33
CA GLU A 11 9.22 -1.87 -1.06
C GLU A 11 8.89 -3.01 -2.02
N TYR A 12 8.24 -4.08 -1.54
CA TYR A 12 8.05 -5.31 -2.30
C TYR A 12 6.92 -5.25 -3.34
N ASP A 13 5.98 -4.30 -3.19
CA ASP A 13 4.87 -4.05 -4.12
C ASP A 13 4.88 -2.59 -4.64
N PRO A 14 5.90 -2.20 -5.44
CA PRO A 14 5.98 -0.85 -6.02
C PRO A 14 4.98 -0.71 -7.18
N ILE A 15 4.35 0.47 -7.30
CA ILE A 15 3.54 0.82 -8.46
C ILE A 15 4.41 1.50 -9.52
N GLU A 16 5.35 2.34 -9.07
CA GLU A 16 6.28 3.07 -9.92
C GLU A 16 7.74 2.68 -9.67
N SER A 17 8.64 3.06 -10.58
CA SER A 17 10.07 2.77 -10.40
C SER A 17 10.66 3.47 -9.17
N ASN A 18 11.37 2.72 -8.32
CA ASN A 18 12.11 3.29 -7.19
C ASN A 18 13.40 4.03 -7.60
N ALA A 19 13.76 3.99 -8.88
CA ALA A 19 14.95 4.67 -9.40
C ALA A 19 14.83 6.20 -9.35
N THR A 20 13.61 6.75 -9.42
CA THR A 20 13.38 8.20 -9.43
C THR A 20 12.85 8.72 -8.08
N PRO A 21 13.18 9.95 -7.68
CA PRO A 21 12.58 10.59 -6.50
C PRO A 21 11.06 10.62 -6.53
N GLU A 22 10.48 10.89 -7.71
CA GLU A 22 9.05 11.00 -7.95
C GLU A 22 8.36 9.63 -7.80
N GLY A 23 8.94 8.58 -8.37
CA GLY A 23 8.42 7.21 -8.25
C GLY A 23 8.48 6.71 -6.80
N ARG A 24 9.56 7.00 -6.06
CA ARG A 24 9.62 6.71 -4.61
C ARG A 24 8.56 7.49 -3.83
N ALA A 25 8.30 8.75 -4.20
CA ALA A 25 7.27 9.55 -3.56
C ALA A 25 5.87 8.97 -3.80
N TYR A 26 5.60 8.52 -5.02
CA TYR A 26 4.37 7.84 -5.36
C TYR A 26 4.19 6.51 -4.60
N ASN A 27 5.25 5.70 -4.48
CA ASN A 27 5.20 4.40 -3.81
C ASN A 27 4.95 4.49 -2.29
N ARG A 28 5.29 5.60 -1.63
CA ARG A 28 5.01 5.83 -0.20
C ARG A 28 3.53 6.14 0.02
N ARG A 29 2.72 5.09 0.09
CA ARG A 29 1.25 5.18 0.14
C ARG A 29 0.64 4.17 1.14
N VAL A 30 -0.65 4.33 1.39
CA VAL A 30 -1.49 3.35 2.09
C VAL A 30 -2.66 2.99 1.18
N ASP A 31 -2.84 1.71 0.91
CA ASP A 31 -3.97 1.20 0.15
C ASP A 31 -5.07 0.74 1.13
N ILE A 32 -6.30 1.21 0.92
CA ILE A 32 -7.47 0.86 1.75
C ILE A 32 -8.41 -0.02 0.92
N TYR A 33 -8.64 -1.24 1.39
CA TYR A 33 -9.56 -2.18 0.77
C TYR A 33 -10.78 -2.38 1.68
N ILE A 34 -11.98 -2.26 1.09
CA ILE A 34 -13.24 -2.46 1.78
C ILE A 34 -13.91 -3.68 1.17
N SER A 35 -14.17 -4.69 1.99
CA SER A 35 -14.90 -5.91 1.61
C SER A 35 -16.10 -6.09 2.52
N VAL A 36 -17.26 -6.43 1.95
CA VAL A 36 -18.44 -6.81 2.73
C VAL A 36 -18.32 -8.30 3.03
N SER A 37 -18.38 -8.67 4.31
CA SER A 37 -18.57 -10.07 4.72
C SER A 37 -20.07 -10.38 4.65
N GLU A 38 -20.44 -11.48 3.98
CA GLU A 38 -21.78 -12.06 4.11
C GLU A 38 -22.03 -12.62 5.52
#